data_AF-A0AAU5GCB6-F1
#
_entry.id   AF-A0AAU5GCB6-F1
#
_cell.length_a   1.000
_cell.length_b   1.000
_cell.length_c   1.000
_cell.angle_alpha   90.00
_cell.angle_beta   90.00
_cell.angle_gamma   90.00
#
_symmetry.space_group_name_H-M   'P 1'
#
loop_
_entity.id
_entity.type
_entity.pdbx_description
1 polymer ?
#
loop_
_entity_poly.entity_id
_entity_poly.type
_entity_poly.pdbx_seq_one_letter_code
_entity_poly.pdbx_strand_id
1 'polypeptide(L)'
;MSNSADSPEAGSGTSPEAGSGDSSGTGSDPTARNGDTSSRGGVRPMRVLTVGVFALAGLIFFTSFDTAKGTNIRTDASLLKLSDLIQERSHKNGQLDESNAVLRDDVEALAERDDGSTDAEDARLKALEKNAGTQKLKGEALTVTLDDAPPDATAKLPGYPEPQPDYLVIHQQDLQAVVNALWLGGAEGIKVMDQRLISTSAVRCVGNTLILQGRVYSPPYKIQAVGDPEKLQKALAESEAIQNYMVYVNVYGLGWKVTEDGPVTLPGYSGTVDLKYAKPVE
;
A
#
# COMPACT_ATOMS: atom_id res chain seq x y z
N MET A 1 -18.00 -43.13 24.34
CA MET A 1 -17.76 -42.68 25.72
C MET A 1 -18.31 -41.25 25.84
N SER A 2 -19.37 -41.13 26.64
CA SER A 2 -20.10 -39.90 27.06
C SER A 2 -19.19 -39.02 27.94
N ASN A 3 -19.24 -37.69 27.96
CA ASN A 3 -20.27 -36.80 28.55
C ASN A 3 -20.01 -35.36 28.02
N SER A 4 -20.99 -34.53 27.66
CA SER A 4 -22.18 -33.97 28.36
C SER A 4 -21.92 -32.62 29.04
N ALA A 5 -22.76 -31.66 28.66
CA ALA A 5 -22.93 -30.28 29.12
C ALA A 5 -23.46 -30.18 30.58
N ASP A 6 -23.45 -28.98 31.18
CA ASP A 6 -24.67 -28.17 31.41
C ASP A 6 -24.37 -26.84 32.17
N SER A 7 -25.40 -25.99 32.17
CA SER A 7 -25.64 -24.56 32.31
C SER A 7 -25.67 -23.99 33.77
N PRO A 8 -26.05 -22.70 34.00
CA PRO A 8 -25.75 -21.89 35.20
C PRO A 8 -26.95 -21.59 36.13
N GLU A 9 -26.70 -20.93 37.28
CA GLU A 9 -27.65 -20.23 38.18
C GLU A 9 -27.06 -18.85 38.55
N ALA A 10 -27.72 -17.68 38.49
CA ALA A 10 -28.99 -17.16 39.04
C ALA A 10 -28.89 -16.59 40.49
N GLY A 11 -29.31 -15.32 40.68
CA GLY A 11 -29.50 -14.71 42.01
C GLY A 11 -29.81 -13.21 42.04
N SER A 12 -31.12 -12.87 42.03
CA SER A 12 -31.86 -11.75 42.69
C SER A 12 -31.16 -10.40 42.98
N GLY A 13 -31.68 -9.19 42.72
CA GLY A 13 -33.06 -8.69 42.61
C GLY A 13 -33.60 -8.19 43.96
N THR A 14 -33.62 -6.87 44.22
CA THR A 14 -34.70 -6.07 44.88
C THR A 14 -34.34 -4.59 45.14
N SER A 15 -35.38 -3.75 45.07
CA SER A 15 -35.51 -2.27 45.03
C SER A 15 -35.02 -1.44 46.24
N PRO A 16 -34.95 -0.08 46.11
CA PRO A 16 -34.81 0.83 47.24
C PRO A 16 -36.18 1.31 47.76
N GLU A 17 -36.35 1.32 49.08
CA GLU A 17 -37.53 1.84 49.78
C GLU A 17 -37.19 3.15 50.52
N ALA A 18 -38.19 4.03 50.58
CA ALA A 18 -38.14 5.39 51.11
C ALA A 18 -38.49 5.46 52.61
N GLY A 19 -38.20 6.60 53.24
CA GLY A 19 -38.75 7.02 54.54
C GLY A 19 -37.80 8.00 55.26
N SER A 20 -38.09 9.30 55.32
CA SER A 20 -38.83 10.00 56.41
C SER A 20 -38.22 9.73 57.79
N GLY A 21 -37.85 10.68 58.65
CA GLY A 21 -38.23 12.07 58.86
C GLY A 21 -38.12 12.33 60.38
N ASP A 22 -37.81 13.57 60.76
CA ASP A 22 -37.88 14.18 62.10
C ASP A 22 -36.95 13.74 63.26
N SER A 23 -36.22 14.71 63.81
CA SER A 23 -36.59 15.33 65.11
C SER A 23 -35.64 16.46 65.56
N SER A 24 -36.24 17.63 65.77
CA SER A 24 -36.07 18.64 66.84
C SER A 24 -34.72 18.87 67.56
N GLY A 25 -34.32 20.17 67.65
CA GLY A 25 -33.45 20.65 68.74
C GLY A 25 -32.97 22.12 68.63
N THR A 26 -33.89 23.07 68.82
CA THR A 26 -33.75 24.36 69.57
C THR A 26 -32.42 25.13 69.62
N GLY A 27 -32.44 26.44 69.29
CA GLY A 27 -31.47 27.40 69.84
C GLY A 27 -31.35 28.77 69.15
N SER A 28 -32.24 29.70 69.50
CA SER A 28 -32.08 31.18 69.56
C SER A 28 -31.48 32.00 68.39
N ASP A 29 -32.34 32.83 67.79
CA ASP A 29 -32.05 34.17 67.25
C ASP A 29 -32.53 35.21 68.30
N PRO A 30 -32.04 36.48 68.40
CA PRO A 30 -32.36 37.51 67.40
C PRO A 30 -31.25 38.54 67.12
N THR A 31 -31.20 39.12 65.91
CA THR A 31 -31.48 40.56 65.71
C THR A 31 -31.47 41.00 64.23
N ALA A 32 -32.68 41.23 63.72
CA ALA A 32 -33.15 42.41 62.99
C ALA A 32 -32.24 43.09 61.92
N ARG A 33 -32.73 43.12 60.67
CA ARG A 33 -33.51 44.25 60.12
C ARG A 33 -33.95 43.99 58.68
N ASN A 34 -35.25 44.19 58.45
CA ASN A 34 -35.86 44.29 57.12
C ASN A 34 -35.38 45.54 56.38
N GLY A 35 -35.23 45.39 55.07
CA GLY A 35 -35.06 46.47 54.10
C GLY A 35 -35.63 46.03 52.76
N ASP A 36 -36.93 46.27 52.60
CA ASP A 36 -37.70 46.13 51.37
C ASP A 36 -37.08 46.97 50.24
N THR A 37 -37.03 46.44 49.01
CA THR A 37 -37.18 47.25 47.77
C THR A 37 -37.34 46.35 46.55
N SER A 38 -38.58 46.33 46.05
CA SER A 38 -38.89 46.10 44.64
C SER A 38 -38.10 47.06 43.72
N SER A 39 -37.47 46.57 42.64
CA SER A 39 -37.54 47.24 41.33
C SER A 39 -37.12 46.38 40.13
N ARG A 40 -38.10 46.19 39.26
CA ARG A 40 -38.11 46.07 37.79
C ARG A 40 -36.77 46.16 37.02
N GLY A 41 -36.57 45.15 36.17
CA GLY A 41 -36.48 45.32 34.71
C GLY A 41 -35.42 46.26 34.16
N GLY A 42 -34.16 45.79 34.08
CA GLY A 42 -33.13 46.35 33.22
C GLY A 42 -32.30 45.22 32.65
N VAL A 43 -32.17 45.16 31.32
CA VAL A 43 -31.26 44.20 30.68
C VAL A 43 -29.85 44.57 31.16
N ARG A 44 -29.31 43.78 32.10
CA ARG A 44 -27.98 44.03 32.66
C ARG A 44 -26.99 44.12 31.49
N PRO A 45 -26.13 45.15 31.39
CA PRO A 45 -25.18 45.32 30.27
C PRO A 45 -24.30 44.07 30.08
N MET A 46 -24.09 43.32 31.16
CA MET A 46 -23.40 42.03 31.17
C MET A 46 -24.09 40.94 30.34
N ARG A 47 -25.43 40.94 30.24
CA ARG A 47 -26.18 40.00 29.40
C ARG A 47 -26.02 40.30 27.90
N VAL A 48 -25.96 41.59 27.54
CA VAL A 48 -25.72 42.00 26.15
C VAL A 48 -24.30 41.63 25.72
N LEU A 49 -23.32 41.81 26.60
CA LEU A 49 -21.94 41.36 26.38
C LEU A 49 -21.84 39.84 26.17
N THR A 50 -22.51 39.03 27.02
CA THR A 50 -22.49 37.58 26.84
C THR A 50 -23.11 37.15 25.52
N VAL A 51 -24.23 37.75 25.11
CA VAL A 51 -24.87 37.44 23.81
C VAL A 51 -23.93 37.81 22.66
N GLY A 52 -23.24 38.95 22.76
CA GLY A 52 -22.24 39.37 21.77
C GLY A 52 -21.07 38.38 21.65
N VAL A 53 -20.55 37.88 22.78
CA VAL A 53 -19.48 36.87 22.78
C VAL A 53 -19.94 35.56 22.16
N PHE A 54 -21.14 35.08 22.49
CA PHE A 54 -21.69 33.86 21.89
C PHE A 54 -21.97 34.03 20.39
N ALA A 55 -22.43 35.20 19.96
CA ALA A 55 -22.62 35.50 18.54
C ALA A 55 -21.29 35.52 17.79
N LEU A 56 -20.24 36.12 18.38
CA LEU A 56 -18.90 36.12 17.80
C LEU A 56 -18.29 34.71 17.74
N ALA A 57 -18.44 33.93 18.81
CA ALA A 57 -17.99 32.55 18.84
C ALA A 57 -18.73 31.69 17.80
N GLY A 58 -20.05 31.87 17.68
CA GLY A 58 -20.86 31.23 16.65
C GLY A 58 -20.44 31.63 15.24
N LEU A 59 -20.14 32.91 15.01
CA LEU A 59 -19.61 33.40 13.74
C LEU A 59 -18.27 32.76 13.40
N ILE A 60 -17.32 32.72 14.35
CA ILE A 60 -16.02 32.07 14.16
C ILE A 60 -16.18 30.58 13.90
N PHE A 61 -17.09 29.90 14.61
CA PHE A 61 -17.35 28.48 14.40
C PHE A 61 -17.95 28.20 13.02
N PHE A 62 -18.89 29.05 12.59
CA PHE A 62 -19.52 28.96 11.28
C PHE A 62 -18.52 29.24 10.14
N THR A 63 -17.72 30.31 10.25
CA THR A 63 -16.71 30.65 9.23
C THR A 63 -15.62 29.59 9.15
N SER A 64 -15.23 29.01 10.29
CA SER A 64 -14.27 27.90 10.33
C SER A 64 -14.85 26.64 9.70
N PHE A 65 -16.12 26.32 9.94
CA PHE A 65 -16.81 25.17 9.31
C PHE A 65 -16.96 25.33 7.79
N ASP A 66 -17.40 26.51 7.32
CA ASP A 66 -17.56 26.81 5.89
C ASP A 66 -16.20 26.84 5.15
N THR A 67 -15.18 27.44 5.77
CA THR A 67 -13.81 27.48 5.22
C THR A 67 -13.18 26.09 5.17
N ALA A 68 -13.48 25.21 6.14
CA ALA A 68 -12.89 23.88 6.23
C ALA A 68 -13.31 22.92 5.11
N LYS A 69 -14.37 23.22 4.34
CA LYS A 69 -14.88 22.40 3.20
C LYS A 69 -14.89 20.88 3.45
N GLY A 70 -15.11 20.45 4.71
CA GLY A 70 -15.16 19.03 5.10
C GLY A 70 -13.81 18.32 5.29
N THR A 71 -12.69 19.04 5.34
CA THR A 71 -11.39 18.44 5.69
C THR A 71 -11.30 18.20 7.21
N ASN A 72 -11.24 16.94 7.61
CA ASN A 72 -11.11 16.54 9.02
C ASN A 72 -9.62 16.57 9.38
N ILE A 73 -9.23 17.42 10.34
CA ILE A 73 -7.82 17.63 10.76
C ILE A 73 -7.22 16.39 11.43
N ARG A 74 -8.01 15.34 11.67
CA ARG A 74 -7.50 14.02 12.08
C ARG A 74 -6.78 13.36 10.89
N THR A 75 -5.46 13.43 10.92
CA THR A 75 -4.53 12.84 9.96
C THR A 75 -4.83 11.37 9.68
N ASP A 76 -5.19 10.59 10.70
CA ASP A 76 -5.38 9.14 10.57
C ASP A 76 -6.54 8.77 9.64
N ALA A 77 -7.65 9.51 9.72
CA ALA A 77 -8.80 9.31 8.84
C ALA A 77 -8.51 9.74 7.39
N SER A 78 -7.61 10.71 7.20
CA SER A 78 -7.18 11.15 5.88
C SER A 78 -6.17 10.17 5.26
N LEU A 79 -5.29 9.58 6.07
CA LEU A 79 -4.33 8.56 5.65
C LEU A 79 -5.02 7.25 5.25
N LEU A 80 -6.02 6.79 6.03
CA LEU A 80 -6.84 5.63 5.66
C LEU A 80 -7.55 5.84 4.32
N LYS A 81 -8.13 7.02 4.09
CA LYS A 81 -8.76 7.36 2.80
C LYS A 81 -7.76 7.37 1.64
N LEU A 82 -6.51 7.78 1.88
CA LEU A 82 -5.49 7.79 0.85
C LEU A 82 -5.01 6.37 0.53
N SER A 83 -4.80 5.51 1.53
CA SER A 83 -4.44 4.11 1.29
C SER A 83 -5.54 3.37 0.54
N ASP A 84 -6.80 3.60 0.90
CA ASP A 84 -7.96 3.00 0.22
C ASP A 84 -8.01 3.46 -1.25
N LEU A 85 -7.82 4.76 -1.50
CA LEU A 85 -7.77 5.30 -2.85
C LEU A 85 -6.60 4.72 -3.66
N ILE A 86 -5.41 4.58 -3.06
CA ILE A 86 -4.25 3.99 -3.74
C ILE A 86 -4.54 2.53 -4.12
N GLN A 87 -5.13 1.75 -3.21
CA GLN A 87 -5.50 0.36 -3.49
C GLN A 87 -6.58 0.27 -4.58
N GLU A 88 -7.62 1.11 -4.51
CA GLU A 88 -8.66 1.20 -5.53
C GLU A 88 -8.06 1.50 -6.91
N ARG A 89 -7.16 2.49 -6.99
CA ARG A 89 -6.48 2.86 -8.24
C ARG A 89 -5.55 1.77 -8.74
N SER A 90 -4.81 1.11 -7.86
CA SER A 90 -3.94 -0.03 -8.20
C SER A 90 -4.76 -1.19 -8.77
N HIS A 91 -5.90 -1.51 -8.15
CA HIS A 91 -6.82 -2.54 -8.63
C HIS A 91 -7.43 -2.17 -9.99
N LYS A 92 -7.89 -0.92 -10.14
CA LYS A 92 -8.40 -0.43 -11.42
C LYS A 92 -7.36 -0.49 -12.54
N ASN A 93 -6.10 -0.15 -12.24
CA ASN A 93 -5.02 -0.29 -13.21
C ASN A 93 -4.78 -1.75 -13.59
N GLY A 94 -4.83 -2.68 -12.63
CA GLY A 94 -4.76 -4.11 -12.92
C GLY A 94 -5.89 -4.61 -13.84
N GLN A 95 -7.13 -4.16 -13.62
CA GLN A 95 -8.25 -4.49 -14.51
C GLN A 95 -8.09 -3.94 -15.92
N LEU A 96 -7.56 -2.72 -16.04
CA LEU A 96 -7.27 -2.10 -17.33
C LEU A 96 -6.13 -2.84 -18.06
N ASP A 97 -5.11 -3.29 -17.34
CA ASP A 97 -4.02 -4.09 -17.92
C ASP A 97 -4.51 -5.44 -18.44
N GLU A 98 -5.39 -6.12 -17.70
CA GLU A 98 -6.02 -7.36 -18.15
C GLU A 98 -6.93 -7.13 -19.37
N SER A 99 -7.72 -6.06 -19.35
CA SER A 99 -8.56 -5.68 -20.50
C SER A 99 -7.70 -5.38 -21.74
N ASN A 100 -6.59 -4.64 -21.58
CA ASN A 100 -5.66 -4.36 -22.67
C ASN A 100 -5.03 -5.63 -23.23
N ALA A 101 -4.71 -6.62 -22.38
CA ALA A 101 -4.21 -7.91 -22.84
C ALA A 101 -5.24 -8.64 -23.71
N VAL A 102 -6.50 -8.71 -23.27
CA VAL A 102 -7.59 -9.34 -24.03
C VAL A 102 -7.83 -8.63 -25.37
N LEU A 103 -7.91 -7.29 -25.36
CA LEU A 103 -8.11 -6.53 -26.60
C LEU A 103 -6.97 -6.72 -27.60
N ARG A 104 -5.74 -6.91 -27.13
CA ARG A 104 -4.60 -7.20 -28.01
C ARG A 104 -4.72 -8.57 -28.65
N ASP A 105 -5.04 -9.59 -27.84
CA ASP A 105 -5.25 -10.94 -28.35
C ASP A 105 -6.38 -10.96 -29.40
N ASP A 106 -7.45 -10.19 -29.19
CA ASP A 106 -8.54 -10.04 -30.16
C ASP A 106 -8.10 -9.33 -31.45
N VAL A 107 -7.32 -8.25 -31.34
CA VAL A 107 -6.77 -7.51 -32.51
C VAL A 107 -5.83 -8.40 -33.31
N GLU A 108 -4.95 -9.15 -32.66
CA GLU A 108 -4.04 -10.08 -33.33
C GLU A 108 -4.83 -11.18 -34.05
N ALA A 109 -5.80 -11.80 -33.37
CA ALA A 109 -6.64 -12.84 -33.96
C ALA A 109 -7.55 -12.34 -35.10
N LEU A 110 -7.80 -11.03 -35.19
CA LEU A 110 -8.49 -10.40 -36.32
C LEU A 110 -7.53 -10.10 -37.46
N ALA A 111 -6.31 -9.65 -37.16
CA ALA A 111 -5.26 -9.40 -38.14
C ALA A 111 -4.86 -10.69 -38.87
N GLU A 112 -4.66 -11.80 -38.14
CA GLU A 112 -4.29 -13.10 -38.72
C GLU A 112 -5.37 -13.71 -39.64
N ARG A 113 -6.60 -13.21 -39.63
CA ARG A 113 -7.72 -13.85 -40.36
C ARG A 113 -7.84 -13.44 -41.84
N ASP A 114 -7.28 -12.32 -42.27
CA ASP A 114 -7.42 -11.85 -43.67
C ASP A 114 -6.49 -10.67 -44.03
N ASP A 115 -5.21 -10.68 -43.63
CA ASP A 115 -4.28 -9.57 -43.92
C ASP A 115 -3.52 -9.70 -45.25
N GLY A 116 -3.63 -10.85 -45.92
CA GLY A 116 -2.89 -11.13 -47.15
C GLY A 116 -1.38 -11.30 -46.95
N SER A 117 -0.94 -11.57 -45.71
CA SER A 117 0.46 -11.86 -45.39
C SER A 117 0.95 -13.16 -46.02
N THR A 118 2.25 -13.25 -46.19
CA THR A 118 2.95 -14.48 -46.55
C THR A 118 3.43 -15.21 -45.29
N ASP A 119 3.62 -16.53 -45.38
CA ASP A 119 4.21 -17.33 -44.28
C ASP A 119 5.53 -16.75 -43.75
N ALA A 120 6.31 -16.10 -44.63
CA ALA A 120 7.57 -15.47 -44.26
C ALA A 120 7.38 -14.19 -43.43
N GLU A 121 6.34 -13.41 -43.71
CA GLU A 121 5.98 -12.22 -42.95
C GLU A 121 5.43 -12.59 -41.57
N ASP A 122 4.59 -13.62 -41.49
CA ASP A 122 4.07 -14.15 -40.22
C ASP A 122 5.18 -14.68 -39.32
N ALA A 123 6.14 -15.42 -39.90
CA ALA A 123 7.29 -15.91 -39.16
C ALA A 123 8.15 -14.75 -38.63
N ARG A 124 8.30 -13.68 -39.42
CA ARG A 124 9.02 -12.48 -39.00
C ARG A 124 8.29 -11.73 -37.89
N LEU A 125 6.96 -11.59 -37.99
CA LEU A 125 6.14 -10.96 -36.96
C LEU A 125 6.27 -11.71 -35.63
N LYS A 126 6.06 -13.04 -35.63
CA LYS A 126 6.19 -13.89 -34.43
C LYS A 126 7.57 -13.77 -33.78
N ALA A 127 8.63 -13.66 -34.58
CA ALA A 127 9.99 -13.44 -34.06
C ALA A 127 10.13 -12.06 -33.40
N LEU A 128 9.56 -11.00 -33.98
CA LEU A 128 9.56 -9.66 -33.41
C LEU A 128 8.76 -9.60 -32.11
N GLU A 129 7.58 -10.20 -32.06
CA GLU A 129 6.76 -10.25 -30.84
C GLU A 129 7.45 -10.99 -29.69
N LYS A 130 8.12 -12.11 -30.00
CA LYS A 130 8.95 -12.82 -29.03
C LYS A 130 10.05 -11.92 -28.47
N ASN A 131 10.77 -11.21 -29.35
CA ASN A 131 11.85 -10.30 -28.96
C ASN A 131 11.35 -9.06 -28.21
N ALA A 132 10.15 -8.58 -28.54
CA ALA A 132 9.48 -7.49 -27.85
C ALA A 132 8.94 -7.90 -26.48
N GLY A 133 8.89 -9.20 -26.17
CA GLY A 133 8.39 -9.73 -24.90
C GLY A 133 6.86 -9.66 -24.76
N THR A 134 6.13 -9.46 -25.85
CA THR A 134 4.66 -9.38 -25.87
C THR A 134 4.00 -10.76 -25.82
N GLN A 135 4.75 -11.82 -26.12
CA GLN A 135 4.25 -13.19 -26.09
C GLN A 135 4.56 -13.91 -24.75
N LYS A 136 3.72 -14.91 -24.43
CA LYS A 136 3.97 -15.82 -23.30
C LYS A 136 5.29 -16.55 -23.51
N LEU A 137 6.05 -16.71 -22.43
CA LEU A 137 7.37 -17.34 -22.46
C LEU A 137 7.40 -18.49 -21.46
N LYS A 138 7.65 -19.71 -21.94
CA LYS A 138 7.80 -20.90 -21.10
C LYS A 138 9.25 -21.38 -21.11
N GLY A 139 9.78 -21.70 -19.93
CA GLY A 139 11.10 -22.31 -19.78
C GLY A 139 11.44 -22.55 -18.32
N GLU A 140 12.63 -23.11 -18.07
CA GLU A 140 13.18 -23.23 -16.72
C GLU A 140 13.34 -21.85 -16.10
N ALA A 141 13.06 -21.75 -14.80
CA ALA A 141 13.02 -20.46 -14.13
C ALA A 141 13.68 -20.46 -12.75
N LEU A 142 14.26 -19.31 -12.43
CA LEU A 142 14.78 -18.94 -11.12
C LEU A 142 13.90 -17.84 -10.53
N THR A 143 13.56 -17.96 -9.24
CA THR A 143 12.84 -16.92 -8.50
C THR A 143 13.72 -16.35 -7.39
N VAL A 144 13.88 -15.04 -7.40
CA VAL A 144 14.54 -14.27 -6.34
C VAL A 144 13.45 -13.54 -5.54
N THR A 145 13.43 -13.72 -4.22
CA THR A 145 12.51 -13.06 -3.31
C THR A 145 13.29 -12.14 -2.38
N LEU A 146 12.90 -10.86 -2.36
CA LEU A 146 13.44 -9.83 -1.48
C LEU A 146 12.35 -9.41 -0.50
N ASP A 147 12.72 -9.16 0.75
CA ASP A 147 11.77 -8.74 1.79
C ASP A 147 12.40 -7.65 2.66
N ASP A 148 11.56 -6.79 3.23
CA ASP A 148 12.02 -5.81 4.21
C ASP A 148 12.56 -6.54 5.45
N ALA A 149 13.39 -5.84 6.22
CA ALA A 149 13.85 -6.35 7.50
C ALA A 149 12.68 -6.43 8.50
N PRO A 150 12.75 -7.31 9.52
CA PRO A 150 11.80 -7.33 10.62
C PRO A 150 11.65 -5.94 11.29
N PRO A 151 10.45 -5.55 11.77
CA PRO A 151 10.22 -4.23 12.36
C PRO A 151 11.10 -3.87 13.57
N ASP A 152 11.60 -4.88 14.26
CA ASP A 152 12.47 -4.80 15.45
C ASP A 152 13.92 -5.17 15.14
N ALA A 153 14.32 -5.10 13.87
CA ALA A 153 15.68 -5.41 13.44
C ALA A 153 16.72 -4.55 14.18
N THR A 154 17.75 -5.21 14.70
CA THR A 154 18.96 -4.60 15.25
C THR A 154 20.17 -5.06 14.44
N ALA A 155 21.30 -4.38 14.59
CA ALA A 155 22.55 -4.85 14.00
C ALA A 155 22.93 -6.23 14.58
N LYS A 156 23.03 -7.23 13.71
CA LYS A 156 23.35 -8.63 14.09
C LYS A 156 24.86 -8.89 14.21
N LEU A 157 25.68 -8.04 13.61
CA LEU A 157 27.14 -8.19 13.56
C LEU A 157 27.83 -7.06 14.34
N PRO A 158 28.92 -7.35 15.09
CA PRO A 158 29.64 -6.34 15.84
C PRO A 158 30.33 -5.33 14.89
N GLY A 159 30.41 -4.07 15.33
CA GLY A 159 31.06 -2.99 14.58
C GLY A 159 30.18 -2.29 13.53
N TYR A 160 28.93 -2.73 13.36
CA TYR A 160 27.93 -2.01 12.56
C TYR A 160 27.07 -1.10 13.45
N PRO A 161 26.67 0.08 12.95
CA PRO A 161 25.78 0.98 13.68
C PRO A 161 24.37 0.38 13.81
N GLU A 162 23.59 0.89 14.76
CA GLU A 162 22.16 0.59 14.81
C GLU A 162 21.47 0.97 13.49
N PRO A 163 20.50 0.17 13.02
CA PRO A 163 19.88 0.40 11.73
C PRO A 163 19.13 1.72 11.69
N GLN A 164 19.32 2.45 10.60
CA GLN A 164 18.45 3.55 10.23
C GLN A 164 17.23 3.01 9.47
N PRO A 165 16.07 3.69 9.48
CA PRO A 165 14.88 3.24 8.76
C PRO A 165 15.14 2.91 7.28
N ASP A 166 16.05 3.66 6.64
CA ASP A 166 16.45 3.43 5.26
C ASP A 166 17.12 2.06 5.07
N TYR A 167 17.89 1.57 6.04
CA TYR A 167 18.59 0.28 5.92
C TYR A 167 17.68 -0.93 6.11
N LEU A 168 16.41 -0.71 6.47
CA LEU A 168 15.47 -1.78 6.81
C LEU A 168 14.44 -2.03 5.70
N VAL A 169 14.45 -1.21 4.66
CA VAL A 169 13.49 -1.29 3.55
C VAL A 169 14.20 -1.61 2.25
N ILE A 170 13.51 -2.32 1.38
CA ILE A 170 13.95 -2.58 0.02
C ILE A 170 13.73 -1.33 -0.84
N HIS A 171 14.73 -0.98 -1.65
CA HIS A 171 14.63 0.14 -2.58
C HIS A 171 14.62 -0.30 -4.03
N GLN A 172 14.34 0.66 -4.91
CA GLN A 172 14.37 0.47 -6.35
C GLN A 172 15.71 -0.09 -6.86
N GLN A 173 16.84 0.39 -6.33
CA GLN A 173 18.15 -0.07 -6.80
C GLN A 173 18.39 -1.55 -6.52
N ASP A 174 17.80 -2.12 -5.48
CA ASP A 174 18.00 -3.52 -5.11
C ASP A 174 17.30 -4.44 -6.11
N LEU A 175 16.04 -4.15 -6.43
CA LEU A 175 15.33 -4.87 -7.49
C LEU A 175 16.01 -4.65 -8.83
N GLN A 176 16.40 -3.42 -9.16
CA GLN A 176 17.07 -3.13 -10.42
C GLN A 176 18.39 -3.90 -10.56
N ALA A 177 19.16 -4.04 -9.47
CA ALA A 177 20.38 -4.84 -9.46
C ALA A 177 20.10 -6.32 -9.75
N VAL A 178 19.07 -6.91 -9.15
CA VAL A 178 18.67 -8.30 -9.40
C VAL A 178 18.22 -8.49 -10.84
N VAL A 179 17.33 -7.64 -11.32
CA VAL A 179 16.79 -7.76 -12.68
C VAL A 179 17.92 -7.58 -13.72
N ASN A 180 18.83 -6.63 -13.52
CA ASN A 180 20.01 -6.43 -14.38
C ASN A 180 20.96 -7.64 -14.36
N ALA A 181 21.24 -8.20 -13.19
CA ALA A 181 22.08 -9.39 -13.05
C ALA A 181 21.46 -10.59 -13.79
N LEU A 182 20.13 -10.77 -13.70
CA LEU A 182 19.44 -11.84 -14.42
C LEU A 182 19.51 -11.66 -15.95
N TRP A 183 19.34 -10.44 -16.47
CA TRP A 183 19.55 -10.17 -17.89
C TRP A 183 21.01 -10.42 -18.33
N LEU A 184 21.99 -10.01 -17.53
CA LEU A 184 23.41 -10.30 -17.77
C LEU A 184 23.69 -11.81 -17.76
N GLY A 185 22.99 -12.56 -16.90
CA GLY A 185 23.03 -14.02 -16.84
C GLY A 185 22.31 -14.73 -18.00
N GLY A 186 21.69 -13.97 -18.92
CA GLY A 186 21.03 -14.51 -20.10
C GLY A 186 19.56 -14.86 -19.89
N ALA A 187 18.86 -14.22 -18.95
CA ALA A 187 17.41 -14.36 -18.83
C ALA A 187 16.71 -13.99 -20.15
N GLU A 188 15.86 -14.89 -20.64
CA GLU A 188 15.04 -14.71 -21.85
C GLU A 188 13.79 -13.87 -21.56
N GLY A 189 13.34 -13.86 -20.31
CA GLY A 189 12.26 -13.01 -19.86
C GLY A 189 12.22 -12.93 -18.34
N ILE A 190 11.79 -11.77 -17.83
CA ILE A 190 11.71 -11.51 -16.39
C ILE A 190 10.32 -10.98 -16.07
N LYS A 191 9.77 -11.43 -14.95
CA LYS A 191 8.56 -10.91 -14.35
C LYS A 191 8.87 -10.46 -12.92
N VAL A 192 8.44 -9.26 -12.55
CA VAL A 192 8.48 -8.79 -11.17
C VAL A 192 7.06 -8.74 -10.66
N MET A 193 6.81 -9.43 -9.55
CA MET A 193 5.47 -9.71 -9.03
C MET A 193 4.61 -10.41 -10.10
N ASP A 194 3.65 -9.70 -10.68
CA ASP A 194 2.80 -10.18 -11.77
C ASP A 194 3.03 -9.40 -13.09
N GLN A 195 4.03 -8.53 -13.16
CA GLN A 195 4.33 -7.68 -14.31
C GLN A 195 5.50 -8.24 -15.14
N ARG A 196 5.24 -8.56 -16.41
CA ARG A 196 6.30 -8.89 -17.39
C ARG A 196 7.15 -7.63 -17.63
N LEU A 197 8.47 -7.77 -17.60
CA LEU A 197 9.38 -6.68 -17.93
C LEU A 197 9.88 -6.78 -19.36
N ILE A 198 10.02 -5.61 -19.99
CA ILE A 198 10.66 -5.38 -21.28
C ILE A 198 11.67 -4.24 -21.15
N SER A 199 12.39 -3.92 -22.21
CA SER A 199 13.46 -2.89 -22.21
C SER A 199 12.99 -1.49 -21.80
N THR A 200 11.71 -1.19 -21.95
CA THR A 200 11.09 0.09 -21.56
C THR A 200 10.36 0.04 -20.22
N SER A 201 10.39 -1.11 -19.52
CA SER A 201 9.82 -1.24 -18.20
C SER A 201 10.72 -0.59 -17.15
N ALA A 202 10.10 -0.02 -16.11
CA ALA A 202 10.82 0.58 -14.99
C ALA A 202 10.18 0.16 -13.67
N VAL A 203 11.04 -0.14 -12.69
CA VAL A 203 10.69 -0.23 -11.27
C VAL A 203 10.86 1.16 -10.68
N ARG A 204 9.86 1.69 -9.97
CA ARG A 204 9.92 3.04 -9.39
C ARG A 204 9.62 3.00 -7.90
N CYS A 205 10.46 3.64 -7.09
CA CYS A 205 10.15 3.80 -5.67
C CYS A 205 9.16 4.94 -5.43
N VAL A 206 8.14 4.69 -4.59
CA VAL A 206 7.24 5.70 -4.04
C VAL A 206 7.04 5.43 -2.55
N GLY A 207 7.74 6.22 -1.72
CA GLY A 207 7.79 6.00 -0.28
C GLY A 207 8.50 4.68 0.04
N ASN A 208 7.82 3.80 0.78
CA ASN A 208 8.28 2.44 1.12
C ASN A 208 7.69 1.36 0.20
N THR A 209 7.06 1.77 -0.90
CA THR A 209 6.43 0.84 -1.86
C THR A 209 7.03 1.01 -3.25
N LEU A 210 6.91 -0.02 -4.07
CA LEU A 210 7.34 0.03 -5.46
C LEU A 210 6.13 0.13 -6.38
N ILE A 211 6.26 0.95 -7.42
CA ILE A 211 5.29 1.06 -8.50
C ILE A 211 5.87 0.41 -9.75
N LEU A 212 5.11 -0.55 -10.29
CA LEU A 212 5.38 -1.21 -11.56
C LEU A 212 4.14 -1.03 -12.42
N GLN A 213 4.32 -0.40 -13.59
CA GLN A 213 3.25 -0.23 -14.59
C GLN A 213 1.98 0.43 -14.01
N GLY A 214 2.15 1.32 -13.02
CA GLY A 214 1.04 2.03 -12.37
C GLY A 214 0.36 1.26 -11.23
N ARG A 215 0.85 0.06 -10.89
CA ARG A 215 0.38 -0.75 -9.77
C ARG A 215 1.38 -0.69 -8.62
N VAL A 216 0.85 -0.57 -7.41
CA VAL A 216 1.64 -0.49 -6.17
C VAL A 216 1.84 -1.89 -5.61
N TYR A 217 3.08 -2.21 -5.24
CA TYR A 217 3.47 -3.47 -4.60
C TYR A 217 4.21 -3.18 -3.30
N SER A 218 4.00 -4.08 -2.35
CA SER A 218 4.73 -4.16 -1.09
C SER A 218 5.55 -5.44 -1.06
N PRO A 219 6.60 -5.51 -0.22
CA PRO A 219 7.33 -6.74 0.03
C PRO A 219 6.41 -7.86 0.55
N PRO A 220 6.76 -9.15 0.35
CA PRO A 220 7.97 -9.61 -0.32
C PRO A 220 7.89 -9.48 -1.86
N TYR A 221 8.94 -8.95 -2.47
CA TYR A 221 9.05 -8.79 -3.91
C TYR A 221 9.60 -10.05 -4.56
N LYS A 222 8.84 -10.64 -5.50
CA LYS A 222 9.23 -11.83 -6.24
C LYS A 222 9.64 -11.49 -7.67
N ILE A 223 10.85 -11.86 -8.04
CA ILE A 223 11.41 -11.67 -9.38
C ILE A 223 11.61 -13.06 -9.98
N GLN A 224 10.84 -13.41 -11.01
CA GLN A 224 10.97 -14.68 -11.71
C GLN A 224 11.64 -14.44 -13.06
N ALA A 225 12.70 -15.19 -13.36
CA ALA A 225 13.39 -15.12 -14.64
C ALA A 225 13.41 -16.49 -15.31
N VAL A 226 12.99 -16.54 -16.57
CA VAL A 226 13.15 -17.71 -17.43
C VAL A 226 14.52 -17.66 -18.09
N GLY A 227 15.27 -18.75 -17.98
CA GLY A 227 16.62 -18.88 -18.51
C GLY A 227 17.35 -20.10 -17.93
N ASP A 228 18.64 -20.23 -18.23
CA ASP A 228 19.51 -21.27 -17.68
C ASP A 228 19.78 -21.01 -16.17
N PRO A 229 19.22 -21.82 -15.24
CA PRO A 229 19.27 -21.51 -13.81
C PRO A 229 20.69 -21.41 -13.26
N GLU A 230 21.64 -22.18 -13.79
CA GLU A 230 23.04 -22.14 -13.36
C GLU A 230 23.69 -20.80 -13.73
N LYS A 231 23.45 -20.32 -14.96
CA LYS A 231 23.95 -19.01 -15.41
C LYS A 231 23.29 -17.86 -14.65
N LEU A 232 21.99 -17.97 -14.40
CA LEU A 232 21.26 -16.96 -13.63
C LEU A 232 21.78 -16.86 -12.20
N GLN A 233 21.97 -17.99 -11.50
CA GLN A 233 22.55 -18.00 -10.15
C GLN A 233 23.97 -17.45 -10.12
N LYS A 234 24.80 -17.85 -11.10
CA LYS A 234 26.15 -17.32 -11.23
C LYS A 234 26.16 -15.80 -11.40
N ALA A 235 25.31 -15.26 -12.26
CA ALA A 235 25.23 -13.82 -12.50
C ALA A 235 24.74 -13.05 -11.26
N LEU A 236 23.82 -13.62 -10.48
CA LEU A 236 23.41 -13.05 -9.19
C LEU A 236 24.59 -13.00 -8.21
N ALA A 237 25.39 -14.06 -8.13
CA ALA A 237 26.54 -14.14 -7.22
C ALA A 237 27.70 -13.21 -7.63
N GLU A 238 27.90 -12.98 -8.92
CA GLU A 238 28.97 -12.13 -9.46
C GLU A 238 28.64 -10.62 -9.41
N SER A 239 27.38 -10.25 -9.18
CA SER A 239 26.95 -8.85 -9.14
C SER A 239 27.43 -8.13 -7.87
N GLU A 240 28.33 -7.15 -8.01
CA GLU A 240 28.81 -6.31 -6.90
C GLU A 240 27.66 -5.59 -6.17
N ALA A 241 26.64 -5.15 -6.90
CA ALA A 241 25.47 -4.49 -6.30
C ALA A 241 24.68 -5.45 -5.39
N ILE A 242 24.54 -6.72 -5.80
CA ILE A 242 23.88 -7.75 -4.98
C ILE A 242 24.77 -8.15 -3.81
N GLN A 243 26.09 -8.25 -4.00
CA GLN A 243 27.02 -8.49 -2.90
C GLN A 243 26.94 -7.41 -1.81
N ASN A 244 26.79 -6.14 -2.21
CA ASN A 244 26.54 -5.04 -1.27
C ASN A 244 25.20 -5.21 -0.55
N TYR A 245 24.12 -5.54 -1.28
CA TYR A 245 22.81 -5.85 -0.68
C TYR A 245 22.89 -7.00 0.34
N MET A 246 23.69 -8.03 0.05
CA MET A 246 23.88 -9.17 0.96
C MET A 246 24.53 -8.77 2.30
N VAL A 247 25.27 -7.66 2.36
CA VAL A 247 25.74 -7.10 3.64
C VAL A 247 24.55 -6.70 4.51
N TYR A 248 23.56 -6.00 3.94
CA TYR A 248 22.35 -5.58 4.65
C TYR A 248 21.50 -6.78 5.08
N VAL A 249 21.37 -7.80 4.22
CA VAL A 249 20.72 -9.08 4.58
C VAL A 249 21.36 -9.69 5.83
N ASN A 250 22.69 -9.77 5.88
CA ASN A 250 23.41 -10.39 6.99
C ASN A 250 23.42 -9.52 8.26
N VAL A 251 23.58 -8.20 8.12
CA VAL A 251 23.72 -7.27 9.24
C VAL A 251 22.36 -6.88 9.83
N TYR A 252 21.38 -6.54 8.99
CA TYR A 252 20.10 -5.98 9.41
C TYR A 252 18.92 -6.94 9.20
N GLY A 253 19.12 -8.04 8.46
CA GLY A 253 18.10 -9.08 8.33
C GLY A 253 17.07 -8.85 7.23
N LEU A 254 17.40 -8.09 6.19
CA LEU A 254 16.58 -8.06 4.97
C LEU A 254 16.39 -9.48 4.41
N GLY A 255 15.26 -9.72 3.78
CA GLY A 255 14.95 -11.00 3.14
C GLY A 255 15.75 -11.22 1.87
N TRP A 256 16.31 -12.41 1.73
CA TRP A 256 16.87 -12.91 0.47
C TRP A 256 16.60 -14.39 0.34
N LYS A 257 15.96 -14.79 -0.77
CA LYS A 257 15.74 -16.18 -1.09
C LYS A 257 15.81 -16.40 -2.60
N VAL A 258 16.56 -17.41 -3.01
CA VAL A 258 16.64 -17.85 -4.40
C VAL A 258 16.09 -19.27 -4.48
N THR A 259 15.15 -19.52 -5.40
CA THR A 259 14.60 -20.85 -5.67
C THR A 259 14.64 -21.18 -7.15
N GLU A 260 14.96 -22.42 -7.46
CA GLU A 260 14.70 -22.99 -8.77
C GLU A 260 13.26 -23.50 -8.78
N ASP A 261 12.43 -22.92 -9.64
CA ASP A 261 11.00 -23.23 -9.71
C ASP A 261 10.68 -24.27 -10.80
N GLY A 262 11.71 -24.72 -11.55
CA GLY A 262 11.55 -25.59 -12.70
C GLY A 262 10.86 -24.86 -13.87
N PRO A 263 10.04 -25.55 -14.68
CA PRO A 263 9.39 -24.95 -15.84
C PRO A 263 8.23 -24.02 -15.44
N VAL A 264 8.38 -22.73 -15.75
CA VAL A 264 7.38 -21.68 -15.50
C VAL A 264 6.94 -21.06 -16.83
N THR A 265 5.71 -20.55 -16.90
CA THR A 265 5.24 -19.71 -18.02
C THR A 265 5.03 -18.28 -17.54
N LEU A 266 5.81 -17.36 -18.07
CA LEU A 266 5.63 -15.92 -17.89
C LEU A 266 4.56 -15.38 -18.85
N PRO A 267 3.72 -14.43 -18.41
CA PRO A 267 2.79 -13.76 -19.32
C PRO A 267 3.54 -12.90 -20.34
N GLY A 268 2.87 -12.57 -21.44
CA GLY A 268 3.30 -11.52 -22.34
C GLY A 268 3.17 -10.14 -21.70
N TYR A 269 3.93 -9.16 -22.18
CA TYR A 269 3.81 -7.77 -21.74
C TYR A 269 2.50 -7.14 -22.27
N SER A 270 1.63 -6.70 -21.36
CA SER A 270 0.32 -6.13 -21.68
C SER A 270 0.30 -4.59 -21.73
N GLY A 271 1.38 -3.92 -21.30
CA GLY A 271 1.50 -2.46 -21.36
C GLY A 271 1.80 -1.93 -22.77
N THR A 272 1.66 -0.62 -23.00
CA THR A 272 1.97 -0.01 -24.31
C THR A 272 3.43 -0.20 -24.71
N VAL A 273 3.65 -0.59 -25.98
CA VAL A 273 4.97 -0.67 -26.62
C VAL A 273 5.22 0.54 -27.54
N ASP A 274 4.23 1.43 -27.68
CA ASP A 274 4.31 2.59 -28.56
C ASP A 274 5.35 3.59 -28.05
N LEU A 275 6.22 4.02 -28.96
CA LEU A 275 7.17 5.09 -28.70
C LEU A 275 6.55 6.42 -29.13
N LYS A 276 6.57 7.42 -28.24
CA LYS A 276 5.95 8.73 -28.51
C LYS A 276 6.64 9.52 -29.63
N TYR A 277 7.94 9.33 -29.80
CA TYR A 277 8.78 10.16 -30.69
C TYR A 277 9.47 9.35 -31.79
N ALA A 278 9.85 8.10 -31.51
CA ALA A 278 10.48 7.22 -32.48
C ALA A 278 9.42 6.54 -33.36
N LYS A 279 9.74 6.34 -34.64
CA LYS A 279 8.90 5.62 -35.60
C LYS A 279 9.75 4.56 -36.32
N PRO A 280 9.14 3.43 -36.75
CA PRO A 280 9.80 2.48 -37.64
C PRO A 280 10.30 3.19 -38.90
N VAL A 281 11.46 2.77 -39.40
CA VAL A 281 11.94 3.17 -40.72
C VAL A 281 11.21 2.30 -41.74
N GLU A 282 10.54 2.94 -42.70
CA GLU A 282 9.91 2.26 -43.84
C GLU A 282 10.95 1.67 -44.80
#